data_AF-A0A6A1UW82-F1
#
_entry.id   AF-A0A6A1UW82-F1
#
_cell.length_a   1.000
_cell.length_b   1.000
_cell.length_c   1.000
_cell.angle_alpha   90.00
_cell.angle_beta   90.00
_cell.angle_gamma   90.00
#
_symmetry.space_group_name_H-M   'P 1'
#
loop_
_entity.id
_entity.type
_entity.pdbx_description
1 polymer ?
#
loop_
_entity_poly.entity_id
_entity_poly.type
_entity_poly.pdbx_seq_one_letter_code
_entity_poly.pdbx_strand_id
1 'polypeptide(L)'
;MRATGLNVRVSFVNVEDRNVSSFLAGSLVPKTCQPHLYKHAIVNPNLHITLPYDSQQLLRATRNTAAVYLACGVDTSKASVFVQSHVRAHAELMWLLSSATPIGWLNKMIQFKEKSCKAGDENVAVALLTYPVLMASDILLYQVVSPAISDRPRKSIALANYYIILWISSYFHFLQTYEETDFVPVGEDQKQHLELSRELAERVNYLYGGRKWKKLGGRGGSIFKVPEALIPPTGARVMSLTDGLSKMSKSAPSDQSRINLLDSKDVIANKIKRCKTDSLPGLEFDNPERPECNNLLSIYQLMSGKTKEEVVQECQNMNWGTFKVLLTDSLIDHLHPIQVRYEEIMSDSASLDKVLAEGATKAADIADATLNNVYQAMGFLRR
;
A
#
# COMPACT_ATOMS: atom_id res chain seq x y z
N MET A 1 -8.82 -17.18 -28.76
CA MET A 1 -8.35 -17.06 -27.36
C MET A 1 -7.13 -16.15 -27.35
N ARG A 2 -7.29 -14.89 -26.94
CA ARG A 2 -6.19 -13.91 -26.85
C ARG A 2 -5.57 -14.01 -25.47
N ALA A 3 -4.25 -14.19 -25.40
CA ALA A 3 -3.50 -14.13 -24.15
C ALA A 3 -3.58 -12.69 -23.62
N THR A 4 -4.35 -12.48 -22.55
CA THR A 4 -4.37 -11.25 -21.78
C THR A 4 -3.01 -11.05 -21.12
N GLY A 5 -2.32 -9.96 -21.44
CA GLY A 5 -1.07 -9.57 -20.78
C GLY A 5 -1.27 -9.49 -19.27
N LEU A 6 -0.45 -10.20 -18.49
CA LEU A 6 -0.47 -10.13 -17.04
C LEU A 6 0.13 -8.79 -16.59
N ASN A 7 -0.73 -7.81 -16.32
CA ASN A 7 -0.34 -6.61 -15.55
C ASN A 7 -0.39 -6.94 -14.06
N VAL A 8 0.65 -6.64 -13.30
CA VAL A 8 0.86 -7.09 -11.91
C VAL A 8 1.09 -5.88 -11.01
N ARG A 9 0.05 -5.55 -10.24
CA ARG A 9 0.08 -4.46 -9.24
C ARG A 9 0.20 -5.06 -7.84
N VAL A 10 1.28 -4.69 -7.14
CA VAL A 10 1.59 -5.11 -5.77
C VAL A 10 1.22 -3.98 -4.82
N SER A 11 0.31 -4.26 -3.89
CA SER A 11 0.11 -3.41 -2.72
C SER A 11 0.88 -3.97 -1.54
N PHE A 12 1.73 -3.13 -1.00
CA PHE A 12 2.34 -3.34 0.31
C PHE A 12 1.36 -2.87 1.34
N VAL A 13 0.93 -3.77 2.22
CA VAL A 13 0.26 -3.30 3.42
C VAL A 13 0.92 -3.84 4.66
N ASN A 14 1.24 -2.88 5.51
CA ASN A 14 1.96 -3.12 6.72
C ASN A 14 1.00 -3.56 7.83
N VAL A 15 1.47 -4.45 8.69
CA VAL A 15 0.77 -5.04 9.84
C VAL A 15 0.11 -4.00 10.74
N GLU A 16 0.73 -2.83 10.78
CA GLU A 16 0.41 -1.75 11.70
C GLU A 16 -0.59 -0.75 11.13
N ASP A 17 -0.97 -0.87 9.85
CA ASP A 17 -2.03 -0.07 9.25
C ASP A 17 -3.37 -0.63 9.72
N ARG A 18 -3.84 -0.14 10.88
CA ARG A 18 -5.13 -0.54 11.49
C ARG A 18 -5.99 0.65 11.91
N ASN A 19 -5.64 1.86 11.48
CA ASN A 19 -6.40 3.06 11.81
C ASN A 19 -7.29 3.54 10.66
N VAL A 20 -8.30 4.34 11.01
CA VAL A 20 -9.29 4.88 10.09
C VAL A 20 -8.64 5.77 9.01
N SER A 21 -7.52 6.44 9.31
CA SER A 21 -6.76 7.18 8.29
C SER A 21 -6.16 6.25 7.25
N SER A 22 -5.53 5.14 7.63
CA SER A 22 -5.02 4.14 6.68
C SER A 22 -6.16 3.49 5.87
N PHE A 23 -7.32 3.27 6.49
CA PHE A 23 -8.54 2.79 5.83
C PHE A 23 -9.06 3.77 4.78
N LEU A 24 -9.28 5.02 5.18
CA LEU A 24 -9.89 6.05 4.34
C LEU A 24 -8.95 6.71 3.33
N ALA A 25 -7.66 6.81 3.63
CA ALA A 25 -6.66 7.35 2.71
C ALA A 25 -6.29 6.38 1.57
N GLY A 26 -6.87 5.18 1.55
CA GLY A 26 -6.71 4.23 0.45
C GLY A 26 -5.71 3.09 0.67
N SER A 27 -5.08 2.99 1.85
CA SER A 27 -4.08 1.94 2.16
C SER A 27 -4.72 0.62 2.59
N LEU A 28 -5.82 0.67 3.34
CA LEU A 28 -6.59 -0.46 3.86
C LEU A 28 -7.91 -0.68 3.11
N VAL A 29 -8.53 0.41 2.64
CA VAL A 29 -9.56 0.37 1.60
C VAL A 29 -8.97 0.95 0.33
N PRO A 30 -8.31 0.14 -0.49
CA PRO A 30 -8.50 0.34 -1.90
C PRO A 30 -10.03 0.15 -2.13
N LYS A 31 -10.69 0.60 -3.18
CA LYS A 31 -10.45 0.01 -4.49
C LYS A 31 -10.31 -1.54 -4.49
N THR A 32 -10.62 -2.26 -3.40
CA THR A 32 -10.80 -3.72 -3.25
C THR A 32 -12.15 -4.15 -3.79
N CYS A 33 -13.13 -3.23 -3.75
CA CYS A 33 -14.31 -3.25 -4.62
C CYS A 33 -14.00 -2.86 -6.08
N GLN A 34 -12.74 -2.56 -6.43
CA GLN A 34 -12.26 -2.36 -7.80
C GLN A 34 -11.24 -3.45 -8.18
N PRO A 35 -11.72 -4.66 -8.54
CA PRO A 35 -10.95 -5.81 -9.03
C PRO A 35 -9.78 -5.52 -9.98
N HIS A 36 -9.88 -4.45 -10.75
CA HIS A 36 -8.93 -4.05 -11.77
C HIS A 36 -7.67 -3.38 -11.19
N LEU A 37 -7.63 -3.10 -9.87
CA LEU A 37 -6.58 -2.26 -9.30
C LEU A 37 -5.41 -2.99 -8.64
N TYR A 38 -5.55 -4.23 -8.15
CA TYR A 38 -4.46 -4.97 -7.47
C TYR A 38 -4.58 -6.49 -7.67
N LYS A 39 -3.45 -7.19 -7.93
CA LYS A 39 -3.41 -8.67 -8.07
C LYS A 39 -2.69 -9.38 -6.92
N HIS A 40 -1.84 -8.69 -6.17
CA HIS A 40 -1.14 -9.25 -5.01
C HIS A 40 -1.11 -8.25 -3.86
N ALA A 41 -1.43 -8.73 -2.67
CA ALA A 41 -1.39 -7.98 -1.41
C ALA A 41 -0.52 -8.74 -0.41
N ILE A 42 0.61 -8.14 -0.05
CA ILE A 42 1.44 -8.61 1.06
C ILE A 42 0.81 -8.05 2.33
N VAL A 43 0.30 -8.92 3.19
CA VAL A 43 -0.47 -8.51 4.37
C VAL A 43 0.41 -8.30 5.60
N ASN A 44 1.59 -8.90 5.61
CA ASN A 44 2.58 -8.67 6.63
C ASN A 44 3.98 -8.75 6.01
N PRO A 45 4.71 -7.62 5.90
CA PRO A 45 6.13 -7.61 5.62
C PRO A 45 6.92 -8.10 6.85
N ASN A 46 6.71 -9.34 7.30
CA ASN A 46 7.29 -9.84 8.56
C ASN A 46 8.81 -10.05 8.49
N LEU A 47 9.41 -10.02 7.30
CA LEU A 47 10.87 -9.98 7.15
C LEU A 47 11.43 -8.55 7.34
N HIS A 48 10.58 -7.51 7.35
CA HIS A 48 10.97 -6.12 7.67
C HIS A 48 11.08 -5.84 9.18
N ILE A 49 11.12 -6.89 9.99
CA ILE A 49 11.44 -6.78 11.41
C ILE A 49 12.91 -6.36 11.54
N THR A 50 13.09 -5.07 11.75
CA THR A 50 14.40 -4.40 11.79
C THR A 50 14.77 -3.93 13.19
N LEU A 51 13.86 -4.08 14.15
CA LEU A 51 13.98 -3.68 15.56
C LEU A 51 13.52 -4.84 16.46
N PRO A 52 13.92 -4.85 17.75
CA PRO A 52 13.44 -5.85 18.71
C PRO A 52 11.92 -5.94 18.76
N TYR A 53 11.38 -7.16 18.89
CA TYR A 53 9.95 -7.43 18.86
C TYR A 53 9.59 -8.60 19.80
N ASP A 54 8.33 -8.66 20.21
CA ASP A 54 7.78 -9.80 20.93
C ASP A 54 7.27 -10.88 19.96
N SER A 55 7.76 -12.10 20.12
CA SER A 55 7.47 -13.22 19.21
C SER A 55 5.99 -13.64 19.21
N GLN A 56 5.34 -13.60 20.38
CA GLN A 56 3.92 -13.93 20.48
C GLN A 56 3.06 -12.83 19.84
N GLN A 57 3.46 -11.57 20.01
CA GLN A 57 2.81 -10.43 19.42
C GLN A 57 2.92 -10.46 17.89
N LEU A 58 4.05 -10.84 17.31
CA LEU A 58 4.21 -10.93 15.86
C LEU A 58 3.23 -11.93 15.24
N LEU A 59 3.10 -13.12 15.83
CA LEU A 59 2.20 -14.16 15.32
C LEU A 59 0.74 -13.66 15.33
N ARG A 60 0.32 -13.07 16.45
CA ARG A 60 -1.03 -12.50 16.61
C ARG A 60 -1.25 -11.35 15.64
N ALA A 61 -0.28 -10.44 15.52
CA ALA A 61 -0.37 -9.29 14.64
C ALA A 61 -0.50 -9.70 13.16
N THR A 62 0.24 -10.73 12.73
CA THR A 62 0.15 -11.29 11.37
C THR A 62 -1.28 -11.75 11.04
N ARG A 63 -1.88 -12.57 11.90
CA ARG A 63 -3.25 -13.05 11.71
C ARG A 63 -4.26 -11.93 11.79
N ASN A 64 -4.09 -11.01 12.74
CA ASN A 64 -4.98 -9.86 12.90
C ASN A 64 -5.00 -8.99 11.66
N THR A 65 -3.83 -8.68 11.07
CA THR A 65 -3.80 -7.89 9.83
C THR A 65 -4.43 -8.67 8.68
N ALA A 66 -4.14 -9.97 8.54
CA ALA A 66 -4.78 -10.80 7.53
C ALA A 66 -6.31 -10.80 7.63
N ALA A 67 -6.84 -10.96 8.84
CA ALA A 67 -8.27 -10.92 9.10
C ALA A 67 -8.88 -9.54 8.82
N VAL A 68 -8.23 -8.44 9.24
CA VAL A 68 -8.69 -7.08 8.93
C VAL A 68 -8.76 -6.85 7.42
N TYR A 69 -7.76 -7.31 6.66
CA TYR A 69 -7.74 -7.21 5.19
C TYR A 69 -8.94 -7.90 4.55
N LEU A 70 -9.17 -9.15 4.96
CA LEU A 70 -10.28 -9.95 4.47
C LEU A 70 -11.64 -9.38 4.92
N ALA A 71 -11.71 -8.81 6.13
CA ALA A 71 -12.90 -8.16 6.68
C ALA A 71 -13.25 -6.86 5.94
N CYS A 72 -12.25 -6.10 5.50
CA CYS A 72 -12.40 -4.93 4.62
C CYS A 72 -12.83 -5.31 3.18
N GLY A 73 -13.04 -6.60 2.88
CA GLY A 73 -13.63 -7.04 1.61
C GLY A 73 -12.64 -7.37 0.50
N VAL A 74 -11.38 -7.68 0.83
CA VAL A 74 -10.41 -8.17 -0.17
C VAL A 74 -10.88 -9.50 -0.78
N ASP A 75 -11.06 -9.53 -2.10
CA ASP A 75 -11.47 -10.72 -2.86
C ASP A 75 -10.26 -11.60 -3.23
N THR A 76 -10.11 -12.74 -2.53
CA THR A 76 -8.99 -13.68 -2.69
C THR A 76 -9.01 -14.46 -4.01
N SER A 77 -10.11 -14.37 -4.77
CA SER A 77 -10.18 -14.90 -6.14
C SER A 77 -9.43 -14.02 -7.15
N LYS A 78 -9.28 -12.73 -6.84
CA LYS A 78 -8.67 -11.71 -7.71
C LYS A 78 -7.31 -11.25 -7.21
N ALA A 79 -7.12 -11.19 -5.89
CA ALA A 79 -5.88 -10.79 -5.26
C ALA A 79 -5.28 -11.94 -4.45
N SER A 80 -3.97 -12.13 -4.57
CA SER A 80 -3.24 -13.07 -3.69
C SER A 80 -2.90 -12.37 -2.39
N VAL A 81 -3.45 -12.87 -1.29
CA VAL A 81 -3.27 -12.34 0.07
C VAL A 81 -2.32 -13.28 0.81
N PHE A 82 -1.12 -12.83 1.17
CA PHE A 82 -0.10 -13.72 1.74
C PHE A 82 0.86 -13.04 2.72
N VAL A 83 1.56 -13.87 3.50
CA VAL A 83 2.62 -13.47 4.43
C VAL A 83 3.96 -13.50 3.71
N GLN A 84 4.74 -12.41 3.80
CA GLN A 84 6.01 -12.26 3.07
C GLN A 84 6.95 -13.44 3.28
N SER A 85 7.18 -13.88 4.52
CA SER A 85 8.06 -15.01 4.85
C SER A 85 7.65 -16.37 4.25
N HIS A 86 6.40 -16.53 3.78
CA HIS A 86 5.96 -17.78 3.16
C HIS A 86 6.47 -17.91 1.71
N VAL A 87 7.01 -16.83 1.13
CA VAL A 87 7.56 -16.81 -0.22
C VAL A 87 9.07 -16.56 -0.14
N ARG A 88 9.87 -17.62 -0.25
CA ARG A 88 11.34 -17.58 -0.08
C ARG A 88 12.04 -16.59 -1.02
N ALA A 89 11.44 -16.36 -2.19
CA ALA A 89 12.02 -15.54 -3.24
C ALA A 89 12.32 -14.10 -2.80
N HIS A 90 11.56 -13.56 -1.82
CA HIS A 90 11.81 -12.23 -1.24
C HIS A 90 13.20 -12.11 -0.62
N ALA A 91 13.60 -13.10 0.19
CA ALA A 91 14.90 -13.12 0.83
C ALA A 91 16.03 -13.42 -0.17
N GLU A 92 15.80 -14.35 -1.09
CA GLU A 92 16.78 -14.70 -2.12
C GLU A 92 17.08 -13.53 -3.05
N LEU A 93 16.03 -12.86 -3.56
CA LEU A 93 16.24 -11.69 -4.42
C LEU A 93 16.85 -10.52 -3.65
N MET A 94 16.48 -10.30 -2.38
CA MET A 94 17.15 -9.29 -1.53
C MET A 94 18.67 -9.52 -1.49
N TRP A 95 19.11 -10.76 -1.33
CA TRP A 95 20.53 -11.09 -1.32
C TRP A 95 21.22 -10.77 -2.66
N LEU A 96 20.59 -11.14 -3.77
CA LEU A 96 21.11 -10.83 -5.10
C LEU A 96 21.17 -9.32 -5.38
N LEU A 97 20.12 -8.58 -5.02
CA LEU A 97 20.07 -7.12 -5.15
C LEU A 97 21.12 -6.42 -4.27
N SER A 98 21.41 -6.98 -3.10
CA SER A 98 22.44 -6.45 -2.20
C SER A 98 23.81 -6.40 -2.88
N SER A 99 24.15 -7.39 -3.72
CA SER A 99 25.40 -7.38 -4.51
C SER A 99 25.49 -6.23 -5.54
N ALA A 100 24.34 -5.70 -5.96
CA ALA A 100 24.23 -4.57 -6.88
C ALA A 100 24.04 -3.23 -6.15
N THR A 101 23.86 -3.22 -4.83
CA THR A 101 23.52 -2.04 -4.02
C THR A 101 24.76 -1.43 -3.37
N PRO A 102 25.22 -0.24 -3.78
CA PRO A 102 26.31 0.44 -3.07
C PRO A 102 25.91 0.80 -1.64
N ILE A 103 26.77 0.50 -0.66
CA ILE A 103 26.51 0.82 0.76
C ILE A 103 26.25 2.33 0.98
N GLY A 104 26.89 3.19 0.18
CA GLY A 104 26.70 4.64 0.23
C GLY A 104 25.28 5.11 -0.17
N TRP A 105 24.50 4.30 -0.89
CA TRP A 105 23.09 4.60 -1.17
C TRP A 105 22.25 4.39 0.09
N LEU A 106 22.48 3.30 0.82
CA LEU A 106 21.78 2.97 2.05
C LEU A 106 22.07 3.97 3.17
N ASN A 107 23.33 4.37 3.34
CA ASN A 107 23.73 5.38 4.34
C ASN A 107 23.12 6.77 4.11
N LYS A 108 22.61 7.06 2.91
CA LYS A 108 21.94 8.34 2.58
C LYS A 108 20.44 8.32 2.85
N MET A 109 19.86 7.18 3.19
CA MET A 109 18.43 7.06 3.48
C MET A 109 18.07 7.85 4.74
N ILE A 110 17.06 8.72 4.65
CA ILE A 110 16.65 9.60 5.75
C ILE A 110 16.10 8.75 6.90
N GLN A 111 15.27 7.75 6.57
CA GLN A 111 14.65 6.83 7.52
C GLN A 111 15.69 6.02 8.29
N PHE A 112 16.79 5.63 7.64
CA PHE A 112 17.90 4.96 8.31
C PHE A 112 18.54 5.90 9.34
N LYS A 113 18.91 7.12 8.95
CA LYS A 113 19.53 8.12 9.85
C LYS A 113 18.64 8.49 11.04
N GLU A 114 17.35 8.66 10.81
CA GLU A 114 16.40 9.01 11.88
C GLU A 114 16.20 7.85 12.86
N LYS A 115 16.08 6.61 12.35
CA LYS A 115 15.87 5.44 13.20
C LYS A 115 17.16 5.00 13.90
N SER A 116 18.33 5.16 13.27
CA SER A 116 19.63 4.87 13.88
C SER A 116 19.88 5.77 15.09
N CYS A 117 19.66 7.07 14.92
CA CYS A 117 19.78 8.06 15.98
C CYS A 117 18.88 7.74 17.18
N LYS A 118 17.64 7.29 16.93
CA LYS A 118 16.70 6.90 17.99
C LYS A 118 17.10 5.61 18.72
N ALA A 119 17.75 4.66 18.04
CA ALA A 119 18.15 3.38 18.62
C ALA A 119 19.50 3.44 19.36
N GLY A 120 20.27 4.52 19.16
CA GLY A 120 21.67 4.61 19.55
C GLY A 120 22.55 3.90 18.52
N ASP A 121 23.44 4.64 17.86
CA ASP A 121 24.14 4.21 16.63
C ASP A 121 24.87 2.86 16.77
N GLU A 122 25.35 2.50 17.96
CA GLU A 122 26.05 1.23 18.23
C GLU A 122 25.14 -0.01 18.25
N ASN A 123 23.83 0.16 18.48
CA ASN A 123 22.85 -0.94 18.61
C ASN A 123 22.02 -1.16 17.34
N VAL A 124 22.39 -0.51 16.23
CA VAL A 124 21.61 -0.55 15.00
C VAL A 124 21.84 -1.86 14.26
N ALA A 125 20.78 -2.66 14.13
CA ALA A 125 20.82 -3.90 13.38
C ALA A 125 21.10 -3.66 11.88
N VAL A 126 21.86 -4.57 11.26
CA VAL A 126 22.11 -4.57 9.80
C VAL A 126 20.81 -4.59 8.99
N ALA A 127 19.77 -5.24 9.53
CA ALA A 127 18.44 -5.26 8.93
C ALA A 127 17.88 -3.83 8.75
N LEU A 128 18.13 -2.91 9.69
CA LEU A 128 17.65 -1.52 9.58
C LEU A 128 18.33 -0.76 8.44
N LEU A 129 19.58 -1.09 8.11
CA LEU A 129 20.28 -0.51 6.97
C LEU A 129 19.82 -1.11 5.64
N THR A 130 19.51 -2.41 5.64
CA THR A 130 19.31 -3.21 4.42
C THR A 130 17.85 -3.45 4.04
N TYR A 131 16.87 -3.16 4.91
CA TYR A 131 15.45 -3.33 4.59
C TYR A 131 14.97 -2.56 3.34
N PRO A 132 15.55 -1.42 2.92
CA PRO A 132 15.16 -0.81 1.66
C PRO A 132 15.44 -1.70 0.44
N VAL A 133 16.47 -2.56 0.52
CA VAL A 133 16.76 -3.57 -0.51
C VAL A 133 15.74 -4.71 -0.47
N LEU A 134 15.29 -5.10 0.73
CA LEU A 134 14.18 -6.05 0.87
C LEU A 134 12.88 -5.47 0.28
N MET A 135 12.59 -4.18 0.51
CA MET A 135 11.44 -3.50 -0.10
C MET A 135 11.54 -3.51 -1.64
N ALA A 136 12.73 -3.26 -2.18
CA ALA A 136 12.97 -3.37 -3.61
C ALA A 136 12.75 -4.81 -4.12
N SER A 137 13.21 -5.81 -3.37
CA SER A 137 12.95 -7.23 -3.67
C SER A 137 11.45 -7.51 -3.76
N ASP A 138 10.70 -7.06 -2.74
CA ASP A 138 9.28 -7.32 -2.68
C ASP A 138 8.50 -6.68 -3.83
N ILE A 139 8.97 -5.51 -4.32
CA ILE A 139 8.39 -4.85 -5.51
C ILE A 139 8.77 -5.64 -6.76
N LEU A 140 10.08 -5.84 -6.99
CA LEU A 140 10.61 -6.29 -8.27
C LEU A 140 10.28 -7.75 -8.59
N LEU A 141 10.03 -8.61 -7.60
CA LEU A 141 9.62 -10.01 -7.82
C LEU A 141 8.35 -10.15 -8.66
N TYR A 142 7.47 -9.16 -8.59
CA TYR A 142 6.19 -9.19 -9.29
C TYR A 142 6.17 -8.23 -10.48
N GLN A 143 7.25 -7.51 -10.75
CA GLN A 143 7.41 -6.61 -11.90
C GLN A 143 7.99 -7.36 -13.12
N VAL A 144 7.24 -8.36 -13.62
CA VAL A 144 7.66 -9.17 -14.77
C VAL A 144 7.37 -8.43 -16.07
N VAL A 145 8.40 -8.20 -16.89
CA VAL A 145 8.19 -7.79 -18.29
C VAL A 145 7.51 -8.96 -19.00
N SER A 146 6.22 -8.86 -19.32
CA SER A 146 5.57 -9.84 -20.20
C SER A 146 6.25 -9.81 -21.57
N PRO A 147 6.38 -10.93 -22.31
CA PRO A 147 6.87 -10.90 -23.69
C PRO A 147 5.85 -10.15 -24.57
N ALA A 148 5.94 -8.82 -24.61
CA ALA A 148 5.26 -8.01 -25.59
C ALA A 148 6.00 -8.17 -26.92
N ILE A 149 5.24 -8.57 -27.93
CA ILE A 149 5.57 -8.62 -29.36
C ILE A 149 6.53 -7.49 -29.73
N SER A 150 7.72 -7.85 -30.24
CA SER A 150 8.59 -6.91 -30.93
C SER A 150 7.82 -6.32 -32.12
N ASP A 151 7.97 -5.02 -32.32
CA ASP A 151 7.32 -4.15 -33.31
C ASP A 151 5.97 -3.54 -32.92
N ARG A 152 6.02 -2.24 -32.60
CA ARG A 152 5.02 -1.31 -33.13
C ARG A 152 5.73 -0.29 -34.04
N PRO A 153 5.30 -0.11 -35.30
CA PRO A 153 5.83 0.93 -36.17
C PRO A 153 5.26 2.29 -35.74
N ARG A 154 6.09 3.34 -35.77
CA ARG A 154 5.64 4.73 -35.67
C ARG A 154 4.74 5.02 -36.87
N LYS A 155 3.43 5.13 -36.66
CA LYS A 155 2.50 5.71 -37.65
C LYS A 155 2.10 7.11 -37.22
N SER A 156 2.49 8.09 -38.05
CA SER A 156 1.95 9.44 -38.07
C SER A 156 0.45 9.41 -38.34
N ILE A 157 -0.36 10.07 -37.50
CA ILE A 157 -1.79 10.23 -37.73
C ILE A 157 -2.04 11.70 -38.09
N ALA A 158 -2.53 11.90 -39.31
CA ALA A 158 -3.07 13.16 -39.81
C ALA A 158 -4.48 13.41 -39.23
N LEU A 159 -4.80 14.68 -39.07
CA LEU A 159 -5.99 15.26 -38.46
C LEU A 159 -7.29 14.96 -39.22
N ALA A 160 -8.35 14.55 -38.51
CA ALA A 160 -9.74 14.96 -38.79
C ALA A 160 -10.70 14.60 -37.63
N ASN A 161 -11.52 15.59 -37.24
CA ASN A 161 -12.67 15.58 -36.31
C ASN A 161 -12.38 15.54 -34.79
N TYR A 162 -12.11 16.76 -34.31
CA TYR A 162 -11.74 17.17 -32.96
C TYR A 162 -13.00 17.48 -32.12
N TYR A 163 -12.97 17.13 -30.83
CA TYR A 163 -13.85 17.54 -29.71
C TYR A 163 -14.87 16.55 -29.10
N ILE A 164 -15.49 15.60 -29.80
CA ILE A 164 -16.38 14.60 -29.15
C ILE A 164 -15.73 13.22 -29.01
N ILE A 165 -14.92 12.81 -29.99
CA ILE A 165 -14.14 11.57 -29.90
C ILE A 165 -12.96 11.73 -28.94
N LEU A 166 -12.39 12.94 -28.77
CA LEU A 166 -11.30 13.18 -27.82
C LEU A 166 -11.71 13.05 -26.35
N TRP A 167 -12.97 13.28 -26.00
CA TRP A 167 -13.41 13.19 -24.60
C TRP A 167 -13.69 11.74 -24.19
N ILE A 168 -14.42 10.98 -25.02
CA ILE A 168 -14.67 9.56 -24.77
C ILE A 168 -13.40 8.74 -25.04
N SER A 169 -12.63 9.04 -26.09
CA SER A 169 -11.35 8.36 -26.35
C SER A 169 -10.26 8.77 -25.38
N SER A 170 -10.19 10.00 -24.84
CA SER A 170 -9.23 10.28 -23.77
C SER A 170 -9.64 9.58 -22.48
N TYR A 171 -10.93 9.42 -22.16
CA TYR A 171 -11.34 8.69 -20.97
C TYR A 171 -11.18 7.16 -21.13
N PHE A 172 -11.52 6.60 -22.29
CA PHE A 172 -11.31 5.18 -22.60
C PHE A 172 -9.82 4.85 -22.79
N HIS A 173 -9.04 5.74 -23.40
CA HIS A 173 -7.59 5.57 -23.52
C HIS A 173 -6.90 5.85 -22.19
N PHE A 174 -7.38 6.77 -21.35
CA PHE A 174 -6.88 6.96 -19.98
C PHE A 174 -7.15 5.74 -19.10
N LEU A 175 -8.35 5.12 -19.19
CA LEU A 175 -8.67 3.87 -18.51
C LEU A 175 -7.89 2.67 -19.07
N GLN A 176 -7.73 2.55 -20.40
CA GLN A 176 -6.88 1.51 -21.02
C GLN A 176 -5.38 1.70 -20.72
N THR A 177 -4.89 2.94 -20.65
CA THR A 177 -3.47 3.23 -20.35
C THR A 177 -3.17 2.94 -18.88
N TYR A 178 -4.14 3.16 -17.99
CA TYR A 178 -4.03 2.71 -16.60
C TYR A 178 -4.10 1.19 -16.49
N GLU A 179 -4.98 0.49 -17.24
CA GLU A 179 -5.03 -0.98 -17.23
C GLU A 179 -3.69 -1.67 -17.56
N GLU A 180 -2.80 -1.01 -18.32
CA GLU A 180 -1.51 -1.56 -18.80
C GLU A 180 -0.25 -1.18 -17.98
N THR A 181 -0.40 -0.40 -16.90
CA THR A 181 0.73 0.13 -16.12
C THR A 181 0.81 -0.47 -14.71
N ASP A 182 2.04 -0.87 -14.33
CA ASP A 182 2.34 -1.50 -13.04
C ASP A 182 2.76 -0.40 -12.06
N PHE A 183 1.94 -0.16 -11.05
CA PHE A 183 2.17 0.91 -10.09
C PHE A 183 2.35 0.38 -8.68
N VAL A 184 3.16 1.08 -7.90
CA VAL A 184 3.31 0.85 -6.46
C VAL A 184 2.63 2.00 -5.72
N PRO A 185 1.61 1.76 -4.88
CA PRO A 185 1.07 2.78 -4.00
C PRO A 185 2.09 3.08 -2.90
N VAL A 186 2.55 4.32 -2.83
CA VAL A 186 3.62 4.71 -1.90
C VAL A 186 3.22 6.01 -1.22
N GLY A 187 3.26 6.01 0.12
CA GLY A 187 3.10 7.23 0.92
C GLY A 187 4.28 8.17 0.72
N GLU A 188 4.10 9.46 1.03
CA GLU A 188 5.15 10.48 0.88
C GLU A 188 6.45 10.11 1.61
N ASP A 189 6.32 9.47 2.78
CA ASP A 189 7.40 8.99 3.63
C ASP A 189 8.19 7.80 3.05
N GLN A 190 7.65 7.11 2.04
CA GLN A 190 8.24 5.92 1.43
C GLN A 190 8.80 6.19 0.01
N LYS A 191 8.71 7.44 -0.47
CA LYS A 191 9.15 7.83 -1.83
C LYS A 191 10.63 7.52 -2.09
N GLN A 192 11.50 7.71 -1.08
CA GLN A 192 12.93 7.44 -1.22
C GLN A 192 13.23 5.94 -1.45
N HIS A 193 12.45 5.05 -0.82
CA HIS A 193 12.61 3.61 -1.02
C HIS A 193 12.11 3.15 -2.39
N LEU A 194 11.04 3.77 -2.92
CA LEU A 194 10.60 3.51 -4.28
C LEU A 194 11.66 3.95 -5.30
N GLU A 195 12.29 5.11 -5.09
CA GLU A 195 13.37 5.56 -5.98
C GLU A 195 14.57 4.61 -5.94
N LEU A 196 14.97 4.12 -4.76
CA LEU A 196 15.99 3.07 -4.66
C LEU A 196 15.60 1.82 -5.47
N SER A 197 14.34 1.41 -5.39
CA SER A 197 13.83 0.24 -6.12
C SER A 197 13.94 0.44 -7.64
N ARG A 198 13.67 1.67 -8.13
CA ARG A 198 13.85 2.05 -9.53
C ARG A 198 15.32 2.02 -9.94
N GLU A 199 16.19 2.66 -9.18
CA GLU A 199 17.64 2.69 -9.44
C GLU A 199 18.24 1.27 -9.47
N LEU A 200 17.81 0.40 -8.56
CA LEU A 200 18.23 -1.00 -8.53
C LEU A 200 17.73 -1.79 -9.75
N ALA A 201 16.48 -1.60 -10.15
CA ALA A 201 15.93 -2.24 -11.34
C ALA A 201 16.73 -1.84 -12.59
N GLU A 202 16.98 -0.56 -12.78
CA GLU A 202 17.78 -0.02 -13.89
C GLU A 202 19.21 -0.54 -13.87
N ARG A 203 19.85 -0.53 -12.70
CA ARG A 203 21.22 -1.01 -12.53
C ARG A 203 21.36 -2.50 -12.84
N VAL A 204 20.47 -3.35 -12.33
CA VAL A 204 20.50 -4.80 -12.62
C VAL A 204 20.22 -5.06 -14.10
N ASN A 205 19.26 -4.34 -14.69
CA ASN A 205 18.99 -4.42 -16.13
C ASN A 205 20.21 -4.05 -16.98
N TYR A 206 20.95 -3.01 -16.60
CA TYR A 206 22.18 -2.60 -17.28
C TYR A 206 23.31 -3.62 -17.12
N LEU A 207 23.52 -4.12 -15.90
CA LEU A 207 24.63 -5.04 -15.60
C LEU A 207 24.44 -6.41 -16.25
N TYR A 208 23.23 -6.97 -16.16
CA TYR A 208 22.98 -8.39 -16.46
C TYR A 208 22.00 -8.62 -17.61
N GLY A 209 21.15 -7.65 -17.95
CA GLY A 209 20.14 -7.78 -19.00
C GLY A 209 20.68 -7.72 -20.43
N GLY A 210 19.80 -7.41 -21.37
CA GLY A 210 20.12 -7.18 -22.77
C GLY A 210 20.69 -8.43 -23.46
N ARG A 211 21.76 -8.23 -24.24
CA ARG A 211 22.41 -9.33 -24.98
C ARG A 211 23.14 -10.30 -24.06
N LYS A 212 23.58 -9.88 -22.87
CA LYS A 212 24.32 -10.73 -21.91
C LYS A 212 23.43 -11.87 -21.44
N TRP A 213 22.24 -11.54 -20.94
CA TRP A 213 21.24 -12.54 -20.56
C TRP A 213 20.80 -13.43 -21.73
N LYS A 214 20.63 -12.87 -22.94
CA LYS A 214 20.28 -13.65 -24.14
C LYS A 214 21.33 -14.73 -24.46
N LYS A 215 22.63 -14.43 -24.29
CA LYS A 215 23.71 -15.40 -24.50
C LYS A 215 23.68 -16.57 -23.50
N LEU A 216 23.08 -16.37 -22.33
CA LEU A 216 22.89 -17.40 -21.30
C LEU A 216 21.58 -18.19 -21.46
N GLY A 217 20.92 -18.08 -22.63
CA GLY A 217 19.65 -18.74 -22.93
C GLY A 217 18.42 -18.02 -22.35
N GLY A 218 18.57 -16.79 -21.86
CA GLY A 218 17.45 -15.96 -21.44
C GLY A 218 16.73 -15.29 -22.61
N ARG A 219 15.59 -14.63 -22.34
CA ARG A 219 14.87 -13.88 -23.38
C ARG A 219 15.61 -12.64 -23.89
N GLY A 220 16.57 -12.12 -23.10
CA GLY A 220 17.23 -10.84 -23.35
C GLY A 220 16.36 -9.63 -23.00
N GLY A 221 16.89 -8.43 -23.23
CA GLY A 221 16.23 -7.19 -22.82
C GLY A 221 16.25 -6.99 -21.29
N SER A 222 15.29 -6.23 -20.76
CA SER A 222 15.22 -5.96 -19.32
C SER A 222 14.76 -7.19 -18.52
N ILE A 223 15.41 -7.40 -17.38
CA ILE A 223 15.05 -8.43 -16.39
C ILE A 223 13.81 -7.94 -15.62
N PHE A 224 13.89 -6.72 -15.07
CA PHE A 224 12.81 -6.07 -14.33
C PHE A 224 12.14 -4.97 -15.15
N LYS A 225 10.83 -4.78 -14.93
CA LYS A 225 10.18 -3.50 -15.24
C LYS A 225 10.53 -2.48 -14.14
N VAL A 226 10.81 -1.25 -14.54
CA VAL A 226 11.11 -0.17 -13.59
C VAL A 226 9.78 0.30 -12.96
N PRO A 227 9.60 0.22 -11.62
CA PRO A 227 8.32 0.51 -10.99
C PRO A 227 7.98 2.00 -11.04
N GLU A 228 6.71 2.34 -11.24
CA GLU A 228 6.22 3.72 -11.21
C GLU A 228 5.37 3.98 -9.96
N ALA A 229 5.43 5.21 -9.45
CA ALA A 229 4.67 5.60 -8.27
C ALA A 229 3.19 5.76 -8.63
N LEU A 230 2.30 5.09 -7.88
CA LEU A 230 0.90 5.49 -7.84
C LEU A 230 0.76 6.59 -6.79
N ILE A 231 0.62 7.83 -7.25
CA ILE A 231 0.13 8.90 -6.38
C ILE A 231 -1.39 8.91 -6.57
N PRO A 232 -2.17 8.34 -5.62
CA PRO A 232 -3.62 8.41 -5.72
C PRO A 232 -4.04 9.89 -5.79
N PRO A 233 -5.05 10.25 -6.61
CA PRO A 233 -5.66 11.58 -6.52
C PRO A 233 -6.05 11.79 -5.07
N THR A 234 -5.69 12.95 -4.51
CA THR A 234 -5.66 13.26 -3.07
C THR A 234 -6.80 12.55 -2.33
N GLY A 235 -6.50 11.38 -1.77
CA GLY A 235 -7.44 10.70 -0.88
C GLY A 235 -7.67 11.58 0.33
N ALA A 236 -8.81 11.46 1.00
CA ALA A 236 -9.08 12.28 2.15
C ALA A 236 -7.99 12.09 3.21
N ARG A 237 -7.20 13.14 3.43
CA ARG A 237 -6.11 13.14 4.39
C ARG A 237 -6.71 13.28 5.78
N VAL A 238 -6.89 12.16 6.46
CA VAL A 238 -7.43 12.15 7.82
C VAL A 238 -6.31 12.53 8.81
N MET A 239 -6.56 13.60 9.56
CA MET A 239 -5.64 14.20 10.53
C MET A 239 -5.88 13.65 11.94
N SER A 240 -4.92 13.89 12.84
CA SER A 240 -4.98 13.48 14.23
C SER A 240 -6.17 14.10 14.96
N LEU A 241 -6.82 13.32 15.84
CA LEU A 241 -7.90 13.79 16.69
C LEU A 241 -7.45 14.79 17.77
N THR A 242 -6.14 14.87 18.04
CA THR A 242 -5.57 15.79 19.04
C THR A 242 -4.82 16.96 18.41
N ASP A 243 -4.59 16.92 17.10
CA ASP A 243 -3.87 17.96 16.35
C ASP A 243 -4.30 17.93 14.86
N GLY A 244 -5.12 18.90 14.45
CA GLY A 244 -5.65 18.97 13.09
C GLY A 244 -4.61 19.23 11.99
N LEU A 245 -3.39 19.63 12.34
CA LEU A 245 -2.31 19.88 11.36
C LEU A 245 -1.44 18.64 11.11
N SER A 246 -1.41 17.72 12.08
CA SER A 246 -0.64 16.49 11.97
C SER A 246 -1.48 15.36 11.36
N LYS A 247 -0.91 14.65 10.39
CA LYS A 247 -1.54 13.43 9.85
C LYS A 247 -1.73 12.41 10.98
N MET A 248 -2.89 11.74 11.00
CA MET A 248 -3.11 10.63 11.92
C MET A 248 -2.04 9.55 11.70
N SER A 249 -1.35 9.16 12.77
CA SER A 249 -0.21 8.24 12.70
C SER A 249 -0.35 7.08 13.67
N LYS A 250 0.07 5.90 13.19
CA LYS A 250 0.19 4.68 13.99
C LYS A 250 1.20 4.80 15.13
N SER A 251 2.27 5.56 14.94
CA SER A 251 3.38 5.71 15.88
C SER A 251 3.23 6.93 16.79
N ALA A 252 2.09 7.64 16.72
CA ALA A 252 1.82 8.73 17.63
C ALA A 252 1.80 8.21 19.08
N PRO A 253 2.51 8.85 20.03
CA PRO A 253 2.61 8.37 21.41
C PRO A 253 1.26 8.18 22.09
N SER A 254 0.30 9.08 21.80
CA SER A 254 -1.05 9.03 22.35
C SER A 254 -2.00 8.27 21.43
N ASP A 255 -2.62 7.20 21.94
CA ASP A 255 -3.68 6.48 21.21
C ASP A 255 -4.94 7.33 20.99
N GLN A 256 -5.14 8.39 21.79
CA GLN A 256 -6.24 9.34 21.60
C GLN A 256 -6.14 10.13 20.29
N SER A 257 -4.97 10.14 19.64
CA SER A 257 -4.77 10.83 18.35
C SER A 257 -5.42 10.13 17.16
N ARG A 258 -5.87 8.88 17.32
CA ARG A 258 -6.28 8.01 16.21
C ARG A 258 -7.47 7.11 16.57
N ILE A 259 -8.20 6.69 15.54
CA ILE A 259 -9.27 5.68 15.66
C ILE A 259 -8.77 4.41 14.99
N ASN A 260 -8.77 3.28 15.71
CA ASN A 260 -8.43 1.98 15.13
C ASN A 260 -9.70 1.29 14.61
N LEU A 261 -9.57 0.46 13.57
CA LEU A 261 -10.68 -0.27 12.94
C LEU A 261 -11.38 -1.23 13.91
N LEU A 262 -10.64 -1.74 14.88
CA LEU A 262 -11.12 -2.68 15.89
C LEU A 262 -11.35 -2.00 17.25
N ASP A 263 -11.36 -0.66 17.31
CA ASP A 263 -11.75 0.04 18.55
C ASP A 263 -13.22 -0.31 18.87
N SER A 264 -13.52 -0.60 20.14
CA SER A 264 -14.91 -0.83 20.56
C SER A 264 -15.71 0.47 20.51
N LYS A 265 -17.05 0.34 20.46
CA LYS A 265 -17.98 1.48 20.48
C LYS A 265 -17.66 2.50 21.59
N ASP A 266 -17.32 2.01 22.78
CA ASP A 266 -17.04 2.87 23.94
C ASP A 266 -15.69 3.58 23.79
N VAL A 267 -14.70 2.94 23.17
CA VAL A 267 -13.40 3.56 22.86
C VAL A 267 -13.56 4.63 21.79
N ILE A 268 -14.30 4.35 20.71
CA ILE A 268 -14.60 5.33 19.65
C ILE A 268 -15.31 6.54 20.26
N ALA A 269 -16.40 6.31 21.01
CA ALA A 269 -17.16 7.38 21.66
C ALA A 269 -16.30 8.24 22.59
N ASN A 270 -15.43 7.61 23.40
CA ASN A 270 -14.52 8.34 24.29
C ASN A 270 -13.49 9.18 23.54
N LYS A 271 -12.91 8.64 22.45
CA LYS A 271 -11.94 9.36 21.61
C LYS A 271 -12.58 10.57 20.91
N ILE A 272 -13.75 10.40 20.31
CA ILE A 272 -14.48 11.50 19.65
C ILE A 272 -14.94 12.54 20.66
N LYS A 273 -15.44 12.13 21.83
CA LYS A 273 -15.80 13.05 22.91
C LYS A 273 -14.64 13.96 23.29
N ARG A 274 -13.42 13.39 23.39
CA ARG A 274 -12.20 14.10 23.81
C ARG A 274 -11.40 14.74 22.68
N CYS A 275 -11.77 14.56 21.41
CA CYS A 275 -11.01 15.11 20.31
C CYS A 275 -11.01 16.65 20.35
N LYS A 276 -9.91 17.23 19.89
CA LYS A 276 -9.70 18.68 19.86
C LYS A 276 -10.71 19.31 18.91
N THR A 277 -11.30 20.42 19.34
CA THR A 277 -12.24 21.25 18.56
C THR A 277 -11.99 22.71 18.89
N ASP A 278 -12.36 23.61 17.98
CA ASP A 278 -12.37 25.05 18.25
C ASP A 278 -13.58 25.48 19.09
N SER A 279 -13.59 26.74 19.52
CA SER A 279 -14.69 27.36 20.27
C SER A 279 -15.58 28.23 19.38
N LEU A 280 -15.44 28.15 18.05
CA LEU A 280 -16.18 29.01 17.12
C LEU A 280 -17.57 28.41 16.83
N PRO A 281 -18.59 29.26 16.60
CA PRO A 281 -19.91 28.79 16.22
C PRO A 281 -19.94 28.24 14.78
N GLY A 282 -20.83 27.28 14.55
CA GLY A 282 -21.03 26.65 13.24
C GLY A 282 -19.92 25.68 12.84
N LEU A 283 -20.20 24.88 11.82
CA LEU A 283 -19.28 23.87 11.27
C LEU A 283 -19.10 24.13 9.78
N GLU A 284 -17.85 24.24 9.34
CA GLU A 284 -17.51 24.56 7.95
C GLU A 284 -16.30 23.79 7.43
N PHE A 285 -16.27 23.56 6.13
CA PHE A 285 -15.11 23.01 5.41
C PHE A 285 -14.16 24.12 4.95
N ASP A 286 -12.94 23.70 4.58
CA ASP A 286 -11.92 24.50 3.89
C ASP A 286 -11.45 25.78 4.58
N ASN A 287 -11.85 26.04 5.83
CA ASN A 287 -11.29 27.12 6.61
C ASN A 287 -9.91 26.69 7.17
N PRO A 288 -8.79 27.26 6.67
CA PRO A 288 -7.45 26.86 7.11
C PRO A 288 -7.19 27.17 8.59
N GLU A 289 -7.92 28.13 9.16
CA GLU A 289 -7.84 28.49 10.59
C GLU A 289 -8.61 27.51 11.50
N ARG A 290 -9.36 26.58 10.91
CA ARG A 290 -10.17 25.57 11.64
C ARG A 290 -9.84 24.14 11.18
N PRO A 291 -8.58 23.71 11.29
CA PRO A 291 -8.14 22.42 10.76
C PRO A 291 -8.84 21.24 11.43
N GLU A 292 -9.17 21.32 12.72
CA GLU A 292 -9.95 20.30 13.42
C GLU A 292 -11.38 20.18 12.86
N CYS A 293 -12.02 21.30 12.52
CA CYS A 293 -13.36 21.31 11.95
C CYS A 293 -13.39 20.66 10.57
N ASN A 294 -12.46 21.08 9.71
CA ASN A 294 -12.30 20.47 8.39
C ASN A 294 -12.01 18.96 8.50
N ASN A 295 -11.16 18.55 9.44
CA ASN A 295 -10.83 17.14 9.65
C ASN A 295 -12.05 16.31 10.06
N LEU A 296 -12.80 16.73 11.10
CA LEU A 296 -13.91 15.94 11.62
C LEU A 296 -15.09 15.86 10.63
N LEU A 297 -15.38 16.95 9.90
CA LEU A 297 -16.37 16.95 8.82
C LEU A 297 -15.93 16.04 7.66
N SER A 298 -14.63 16.02 7.33
CA SER A 298 -14.09 15.11 6.31
C SER A 298 -14.23 13.64 6.73
N ILE A 299 -13.98 13.31 8.00
CA ILE A 299 -14.20 11.95 8.52
C ILE A 299 -15.68 11.58 8.39
N TYR A 300 -16.59 12.46 8.81
CA TYR A 300 -18.03 12.21 8.71
C TYR A 300 -18.49 12.01 7.26
N GLN A 301 -18.01 12.85 6.34
CA GLN A 301 -18.28 12.71 4.90
C GLN A 301 -17.91 11.31 4.39
N LEU A 302 -16.72 10.83 4.77
CA LEU A 302 -16.22 9.53 4.32
C LEU A 302 -16.98 8.35 4.91
N MET A 303 -17.38 8.43 6.18
CA MET A 303 -18.13 7.35 6.85
C MET A 303 -19.57 7.27 6.34
N SER A 304 -20.19 8.43 6.10
CA SER A 304 -21.58 8.52 5.63
C SER A 304 -21.73 8.33 4.11
N GLY A 305 -20.65 8.52 3.33
CA GLY A 305 -20.70 8.49 1.87
C GLY A 305 -21.41 9.69 1.23
N LYS A 306 -21.75 10.72 2.03
CA LYS A 306 -22.44 11.94 1.59
C LYS A 306 -21.50 12.85 0.79
N THR A 307 -22.07 13.69 -0.08
CA THR A 307 -21.30 14.76 -0.72
C THR A 307 -20.95 15.84 0.28
N LYS A 308 -20.00 16.71 -0.10
CA LYS A 308 -19.59 17.84 0.75
C LYS A 308 -20.77 18.77 1.04
N GLU A 309 -21.59 19.03 0.03
CA GLU A 309 -22.74 19.91 0.09
C GLU A 309 -23.80 19.34 1.04
N GLU A 310 -24.06 18.03 0.98
CA GLU A 310 -24.98 17.34 1.90
C GLU A 310 -24.50 17.44 3.35
N VAL A 311 -23.21 17.22 3.60
CA VAL A 311 -22.63 17.34 4.94
C VAL A 311 -22.75 18.77 5.47
N VAL A 312 -22.46 19.79 4.65
CA VAL A 312 -22.62 21.19 5.05
C VAL A 312 -24.07 21.49 5.40
N GLN A 313 -25.03 21.10 4.56
CA GLN A 313 -26.44 21.36 4.81
C GLN A 313 -26.97 20.69 6.09
N GLU A 314 -26.51 19.47 6.37
CA GLU A 314 -26.87 18.73 7.57
C GLU A 314 -26.23 19.33 8.83
N CYS A 315 -24.96 19.70 8.76
CA CYS A 315 -24.16 20.05 9.94
C CYS A 315 -24.13 21.57 10.25
N GLN A 316 -24.55 22.44 9.33
CA GLN A 316 -24.40 23.91 9.44
C GLN A 316 -24.92 24.51 10.76
N ASN A 317 -26.00 23.96 11.31
CA ASN A 317 -26.67 24.48 12.52
C ASN A 317 -26.31 23.69 13.79
N MET A 318 -25.41 22.70 13.69
CA MET A 318 -25.03 21.86 14.82
C MET A 318 -23.95 22.54 15.67
N ASN A 319 -24.00 22.29 16.98
CA ASN A 319 -22.88 22.52 17.87
C ASN A 319 -21.98 21.28 17.95
N TRP A 320 -20.78 21.44 18.52
CA TRP A 320 -19.81 20.35 18.68
C TRP A 320 -20.36 19.14 19.44
N GLY A 321 -21.20 19.35 20.46
CA GLY A 321 -21.78 18.25 21.24
C GLY A 321 -22.68 17.37 20.37
N THR A 322 -23.56 17.99 19.60
CA THR A 322 -24.51 17.29 18.70
C THR A 322 -23.76 16.62 17.55
N PHE A 323 -22.82 17.32 16.93
CA PHE A 323 -22.03 16.78 15.82
C PHE A 323 -21.12 15.63 16.25
N LYS A 324 -20.50 15.69 17.43
CA LYS A 324 -19.67 14.58 17.95
C LYS A 324 -20.47 13.31 18.18
N VAL A 325 -21.74 13.41 18.59
CA VAL A 325 -22.64 12.25 18.70
C VAL A 325 -22.90 11.67 17.32
N LEU A 326 -23.32 12.50 16.35
CA LEU A 326 -23.56 12.09 14.96
C LEU A 326 -22.34 11.41 14.33
N LEU A 327 -21.15 12.00 14.50
CA LEU A 327 -19.89 11.44 14.00
C LEU A 327 -19.56 10.09 14.67
N THR A 328 -19.81 9.97 15.98
CA THR A 328 -19.58 8.73 16.73
C THR A 328 -20.47 7.60 16.19
N ASP A 329 -21.76 7.88 16.01
CA ASP A 329 -22.72 6.90 15.51
C ASP A 329 -22.35 6.46 14.09
N SER A 330 -22.06 7.42 13.20
CA SER A 330 -21.60 7.14 11.83
C SER A 330 -20.33 6.28 11.77
N LEU A 331 -19.35 6.55 12.64
CA LEU A 331 -18.13 5.73 12.76
C LEU A 331 -18.44 4.31 13.23
N ILE A 332 -19.28 4.16 14.25
CA ILE A 332 -19.65 2.83 14.78
C ILE A 332 -20.39 2.03 13.72
N ASP A 333 -21.39 2.63 13.08
CA ASP A 333 -22.19 1.99 12.04
C ASP A 333 -21.34 1.55 10.85
N HIS A 334 -20.37 2.38 10.45
CA HIS A 334 -19.47 2.04 9.35
C HIS A 334 -18.47 0.93 9.71
N LEU A 335 -17.93 0.94 10.93
CA LEU A 335 -16.93 -0.04 11.35
C LEU A 335 -17.53 -1.37 11.79
N HIS A 336 -18.78 -1.38 12.25
CA HIS A 336 -19.41 -2.58 12.82
C HIS A 336 -19.44 -3.78 11.86
N PRO A 337 -19.82 -3.66 10.57
CA PRO A 337 -19.77 -4.79 9.64
C PRO A 337 -18.36 -5.38 9.44
N ILE A 338 -17.33 -4.52 9.48
CA ILE A 338 -15.94 -4.94 9.37
C ILE A 338 -15.53 -5.70 10.64
N GLN A 339 -15.92 -5.21 11.81
CA GLN A 339 -15.63 -5.85 13.09
C GLN A 339 -16.31 -7.22 13.21
N VAL A 340 -17.58 -7.34 12.80
CA VAL A 340 -18.30 -8.63 12.76
C VAL A 340 -17.57 -9.63 11.86
N ARG A 341 -17.25 -9.23 10.62
CA ARG A 341 -16.54 -10.10 9.68
C ARG A 341 -15.14 -10.46 10.16
N TYR A 342 -14.44 -9.53 10.83
CA TYR A 342 -13.15 -9.79 11.46
C TYR A 342 -13.26 -10.89 12.51
N GLU A 343 -14.24 -10.80 13.43
CA GLU A 343 -14.46 -11.82 14.46
C GLU A 343 -14.82 -13.18 13.85
N GLU A 344 -15.66 -13.20 12.81
CA GLU A 344 -15.97 -14.43 12.05
C GLU A 344 -14.70 -15.08 11.48
N ILE A 345 -13.84 -14.31 10.80
CA ILE A 345 -12.59 -14.81 10.23
C ILE A 345 -11.63 -15.29 11.33
N MET A 346 -11.51 -14.55 12.43
CA MET A 346 -10.63 -14.89 13.54
C MET A 346 -11.12 -16.14 14.30
N SER A 347 -12.43 -16.40 14.31
CA SER A 347 -12.99 -17.62 14.89
C SER A 347 -12.63 -18.89 14.12
N ASP A 348 -12.37 -18.78 12.81
CA ASP A 348 -11.92 -19.87 11.94
C ASP A 348 -10.47 -19.66 11.47
N SER A 349 -9.54 -19.79 12.43
CA SER A 349 -8.10 -19.67 12.15
C SER A 349 -7.59 -20.65 11.09
N ALA A 350 -8.20 -21.82 10.93
CA ALA A 350 -7.77 -22.82 9.95
C ALA A 350 -8.09 -22.37 8.52
N SER A 351 -9.27 -21.79 8.31
CA SER A 351 -9.63 -21.19 7.02
C SER A 351 -8.75 -19.99 6.67
N LEU A 352 -8.44 -19.13 7.65
CA LEU A 352 -7.50 -18.02 7.46
C LEU A 352 -6.11 -18.51 7.03
N ASP A 353 -5.57 -19.50 7.74
CA ASP A 353 -4.25 -20.08 7.43
C ASP A 353 -4.26 -20.74 6.03
N LYS A 354 -5.36 -21.38 5.62
CA LYS A 354 -5.54 -21.92 4.27
C LYS A 354 -5.52 -20.83 3.19
N VAL A 355 -6.27 -19.73 3.40
CA VAL A 355 -6.29 -18.59 2.47
C VAL A 355 -4.88 -18.02 2.29
N LEU A 356 -4.13 -17.85 3.38
CA LEU A 356 -2.76 -17.34 3.34
C LEU A 356 -1.79 -18.30 2.63
N ALA A 357 -1.96 -19.62 2.81
CA ALA A 357 -1.16 -20.63 2.13
C ALA A 357 -1.42 -20.67 0.61
N GLU A 358 -2.69 -20.59 0.21
CA GLU A 358 -3.08 -20.51 -1.21
C GLU A 358 -2.57 -19.21 -1.85
N GLY A 359 -2.70 -18.08 -1.15
CA GLY A 359 -2.14 -16.81 -1.58
C GLY A 359 -0.61 -16.86 -1.74
N ALA A 360 0.09 -17.49 -0.79
CA ALA A 360 1.54 -17.67 -0.86
C ALA A 360 1.96 -18.55 -2.05
N THR A 361 1.20 -19.61 -2.34
CA THR A 361 1.45 -20.48 -3.51
C THR A 361 1.35 -19.68 -4.81
N LYS A 362 0.25 -18.93 -5.00
CA LYS A 362 0.05 -18.07 -6.18
C LYS A 362 1.15 -17.00 -6.33
N ALA A 363 1.56 -16.41 -5.20
CA ALA A 363 2.63 -15.41 -5.20
C ALA A 363 4.00 -16.04 -5.51
N ALA A 364 4.30 -17.21 -4.95
CA ALA A 364 5.53 -17.94 -5.20
C ALA A 364 5.69 -18.32 -6.68
N ASP A 365 4.63 -18.76 -7.36
CA ASP A 365 4.70 -19.12 -8.79
C ASP A 365 5.23 -17.96 -9.66
N ILE A 366 4.80 -16.72 -9.35
CA ILE A 366 5.24 -15.51 -10.06
C ILE A 366 6.64 -15.10 -9.61
N ALA A 367 6.87 -15.07 -8.30
CA ALA A 367 8.13 -14.65 -7.71
C ALA A 367 9.29 -15.58 -8.12
N ASP A 368 9.08 -16.89 -8.09
CA ASP A 368 10.05 -17.90 -8.50
C ASP A 368 10.38 -17.78 -10.00
N ALA A 369 9.40 -17.45 -10.85
CA ALA A 369 9.66 -17.19 -12.27
C ALA A 369 10.59 -15.98 -12.48
N THR A 370 10.36 -14.88 -11.75
CA THR A 370 11.25 -13.70 -11.77
C THR A 370 12.63 -14.03 -11.24
N LEU A 371 12.69 -14.69 -10.08
CA LEU A 371 13.94 -15.06 -9.43
C LEU A 371 14.79 -15.97 -10.33
N ASN A 372 14.17 -16.94 -11.01
CA ASN A 372 14.84 -17.82 -11.98
C ASN A 372 15.43 -17.05 -13.18
N ASN A 373 14.78 -15.96 -13.61
CA ASN A 373 15.33 -15.08 -14.65
C ASN A 373 16.55 -14.32 -14.13
N VAL A 374 16.52 -13.85 -12.89
CA VAL A 374 17.65 -13.16 -12.25
C VAL A 374 18.83 -14.11 -12.07
N TYR A 375 18.61 -15.31 -11.52
CA TYR A 375 19.65 -16.34 -11.39
C TYR A 375 20.33 -16.63 -12.73
N GLN A 376 19.53 -16.82 -13.79
CA GLN A 376 20.06 -17.06 -15.13
C GLN A 376 20.82 -15.85 -15.68
N ALA A 377 20.29 -14.64 -15.54
CA ALA A 377 20.93 -13.42 -16.04
C ALA A 377 22.25 -13.11 -15.33
N MET A 378 22.35 -13.45 -14.05
CA MET A 378 23.57 -13.34 -13.25
C MET A 378 24.54 -14.53 -13.47
N GLY A 379 24.14 -15.55 -14.22
CA GLY A 379 25.01 -16.67 -14.60
C GLY A 379 25.18 -17.75 -13.52
N PHE A 380 24.27 -17.84 -12.57
CA PHE A 380 24.28 -18.93 -11.59
C PHE A 380 23.94 -20.27 -12.24
N LEU A 381 24.60 -21.33 -11.76
CA LEU A 381 24.24 -22.70 -12.13
C LEU A 381 22.86 -23.02 -11.56
N ARG A 382 21.96 -23.54 -12.42
CA ARG A 382 20.60 -23.92 -11.99
C ARG A 382 20.65 -25.22 -11.18
N ARG A 383 19.81 -25.26 -10.14
CA ARG A 383 19.58 -26.46 -9.33
C ARG A 383 18.86 -27.54 -10.12
#